data_AF-X1VY24-F1
#
_entry.id   AF-X1VY24-F1
#
_cell.length_a   1.000
_cell.length_b   1.000
_cell.length_c   1.000
_cell.angle_alpha   90.00
_cell.angle_beta   90.00
_cell.angle_gamma   90.00
#
_symmetry.space_group_name_H-M   'P 1'
#
loop_
_entity.id
_entity.type
_entity.pdbx_description
1 polymer ?
#
loop_
_entity_poly.entity_id
_entity_poly.type
_entity_poly.pdbx_seq_one_letter_code
_entity_poly.pdbx_strand_id
1 'polypeptide(L)'
;HPNKKIEIIEEENYFFRFSKYQKKLLKLYQENPDFVLPKHRLKEINNFVSKGLKDFSISRLKSKMPWGIQVPSDPDHVMYVWFDALINYISAIGWSKDMEKFNKWWPVIQVAGKDNLRQQSAIWQAMLMS
;
A
#
# COMPACT_ATOMS: atom_id res chain seq x y z
N HIS A 1 3.20 -11.64 19.79
CA HIS A 1 2.65 -11.79 21.15
C HIS A 1 3.83 -12.02 22.09
N PRO A 2 3.94 -11.30 23.21
CA PRO A 2 5.15 -11.32 24.08
C PRO A 2 5.50 -12.70 24.66
N ASN A 3 4.56 -13.65 24.65
CA ASN A 3 4.73 -15.00 25.22
C ASN A 3 4.97 -16.10 24.16
N LYS A 4 5.18 -15.76 22.88
CA LYS A 4 5.53 -16.75 21.85
C LYS A 4 7.05 -16.79 21.65
N LYS A 5 7.59 -18.00 21.51
CA LYS A 5 8.99 -18.21 21.09
C LYS A 5 9.16 -17.66 19.67
N ILE A 6 10.33 -17.09 19.40
CA ILE A 6 10.69 -16.62 18.07
C ILE A 6 10.86 -17.85 17.18
N GLU A 7 10.14 -17.88 16.07
CA GLU A 7 10.27 -18.90 15.05
C GLU A 7 10.91 -18.27 13.81
N ILE A 8 11.94 -18.93 13.29
CA ILE A 8 12.56 -18.56 12.02
C ILE A 8 11.75 -19.26 10.92
N ILE A 9 11.24 -18.46 9.99
CA ILE A 9 10.41 -18.94 8.89
C ILE A 9 11.05 -18.44 7.60
N GLU A 10 11.28 -19.37 6.67
CA GLU A 10 11.76 -19.08 5.32
C GLU A 10 10.63 -19.36 4.32
N GLU A 11 10.34 -18.36 3.49
CA GLU A 11 9.27 -18.40 2.51
C GLU A 11 9.68 -17.61 1.27
N GLU A 12 9.52 -18.22 0.10
CA GLU A 12 9.50 -17.49 -1.16
C GLU A 12 8.33 -16.51 -1.15
N ASN A 13 8.57 -15.28 -1.60
CA ASN A 13 7.55 -14.23 -1.62
C ASN A 13 7.91 -13.19 -2.68
N TYR A 14 6.89 -12.60 -3.30
CA TYR A 14 7.05 -11.39 -4.10
C TYR A 14 7.22 -10.18 -3.18
N PHE A 15 8.06 -9.23 -3.61
CA PHE A 15 8.33 -8.00 -2.88
C PHE A 15 7.94 -6.78 -3.70
N PHE A 16 7.31 -5.82 -3.04
CA PHE A 16 7.15 -4.49 -3.60
C PHE A 16 8.42 -3.68 -3.32
N ARG A 17 9.00 -3.10 -4.38
CA ARG A 17 10.21 -2.29 -4.32
C ARG A 17 9.96 -0.90 -3.74
N PHE A 18 9.41 -0.85 -2.53
CA PHE A 18 8.99 0.36 -1.84
C PHE A 18 10.15 1.34 -1.61
N SER A 19 11.36 0.82 -1.41
CA SER A 19 12.59 1.61 -1.30
C SER A 19 12.81 2.58 -2.47
N LYS A 20 12.38 2.21 -3.69
CA LYS A 20 12.49 3.03 -4.90
C LYS A 20 11.71 4.35 -4.81
N TYR A 21 10.65 4.41 -4.00
CA TYR A 21 9.70 5.52 -3.99
C TYR A 21 9.98 6.57 -2.91
N GLN A 22 10.98 6.37 -2.05
CA GLN A 22 11.27 7.28 -0.95
C GLN A 22 11.41 8.74 -1.39
N LYS A 23 12.24 9.02 -2.41
CA LYS A 23 12.43 10.39 -2.91
C LYS A 23 11.15 10.97 -3.51
N LYS A 24 10.36 10.16 -4.22
CA LYS A 24 9.11 10.60 -4.85
C LYS A 24 8.04 10.94 -3.80
N LEU A 25 7.95 10.15 -2.73
CA LEU A 25 7.03 10.39 -1.62
C LEU A 25 7.39 11.66 -0.84
N LEU A 26 8.67 11.86 -0.51
CA LEU A 26 9.11 13.10 0.16
C LEU A 26 8.79 14.34 -0.70
N LYS A 27 8.99 14.24 -2.02
CA LYS A 27 8.63 15.29 -2.96
C LYS A 27 7.12 15.54 -2.98
N LEU A 28 6.29 14.49 -3.03
CA LEU A 28 4.83 14.58 -2.97
C LEU A 28 4.39 15.38 -1.73
N TYR A 29 4.94 15.08 -0.55
CA TYR A 29 4.59 15.75 0.70
C TYR A 29 5.04 17.21 0.74
N GLN A 30 6.18 17.51 0.12
CA GLN A 30 6.71 18.87 0.02
C GLN A 30 5.86 19.75 -0.91
N GLU A 31 5.44 19.22 -2.05
CA GLU A 31 4.67 19.94 -3.06
C GLU A 31 3.19 20.08 -2.68
N ASN A 32 2.68 19.22 -1.79
CA ASN A 32 1.28 19.16 -1.41
C ASN A 32 1.13 19.22 0.12
N PRO A 33 1.22 20.40 0.74
CA PRO A 33 1.22 20.55 2.20
C PRO A 33 -0.10 20.14 2.88
N ASP A 34 -1.19 20.01 2.11
CA ASP A 34 -2.50 19.56 2.58
C ASP A 34 -2.85 18.13 2.11
N PHE A 35 -1.87 17.37 1.59
CA PHE A 35 -2.06 16.00 1.11
C PHE A 35 -2.54 15.03 2.21
N VAL A 36 -2.08 15.24 3.45
CA VAL A 36 -2.53 14.49 4.63
C VAL A 36 -3.00 15.47 5.69
N LEU A 37 -4.27 15.32 6.08
CA LEU A 37 -4.87 16.07 7.17
C LEU A 37 -5.21 15.13 8.34
N PRO A 38 -5.02 15.58 9.59
CA PRO A 38 -4.45 16.86 10.02
C PRO A 38 -2.91 16.96 9.85
N LYS A 39 -2.36 18.18 9.82
CA LYS A 39 -0.94 18.47 9.52
C LYS A 39 0.09 17.68 10.35
N HIS A 40 -0.22 17.32 11.60
CA HIS A 40 0.68 16.51 12.42
C HIS A 40 0.88 15.09 11.86
N ARG A 41 -0.13 14.54 11.16
CA ARG A 41 -0.04 13.25 10.48
C ARG A 41 0.82 13.32 9.23
N LEU A 42 0.77 14.44 8.49
CA LEU A 42 1.72 14.69 7.40
C LEU A 42 3.17 14.70 7.92
N LYS A 43 3.42 15.38 9.05
CA LYS A 43 4.75 15.39 9.68
C LYS A 43 5.18 13.98 10.14
N GLU A 44 4.26 13.20 10.70
CA GLU A 44 4.51 11.82 11.11
C GLU A 44 4.93 10.95 9.92
N ILE A 45 4.17 10.97 8.81
CA ILE A 45 4.51 10.15 7.64
C ILE A 45 5.79 10.65 6.96
N ASN A 46 6.00 11.98 6.89
CA ASN A 46 7.23 12.54 6.33
C ASN A 46 8.48 12.09 7.13
N ASN A 47 8.39 12.11 8.47
CA ASN A 47 9.46 11.60 9.33
C ASN A 47 9.67 10.10 9.18
N PHE A 48 8.59 9.32 9.01
CA PHE A 48 8.69 7.89 8.75
C PHE A 48 9.43 7.60 7.43
N VAL A 49 9.03 8.25 6.33
CA VAL A 49 9.65 8.06 5.01
C VAL A 49 11.10 8.55 4.99
N SER A 50 11.40 9.64 5.70
CA SER A 50 12.75 10.20 5.79
C SER A 50 13.77 9.26 6.46
N LYS A 51 13.31 8.35 7.32
CA LYS A 51 14.19 7.36 8.00
C LYS A 51 14.66 6.22 7.09
N GLY A 52 14.14 6.14 5.86
CA GLY A 52 14.48 5.07 4.93
C GLY A 52 13.32 4.09 4.74
N LEU A 53 13.01 3.79 3.48
CA LEU A 53 12.01 2.78 3.12
C LEU A 53 12.69 1.45 2.76
N LYS A 54 12.12 0.35 3.26
CA LYS A 54 12.54 -1.00 2.92
C LYS A 54 11.47 -1.68 2.07
N ASP A 55 11.91 -2.54 1.17
CA ASP A 55 11.02 -3.40 0.41
C ASP A 55 10.29 -4.35 1.36
N PHE A 56 9.04 -4.67 1.03
CA PHE A 56 8.22 -5.55 1.85
C PHE A 56 7.50 -6.56 0.97
N SER A 57 7.25 -7.73 1.56
CA SER A 57 6.59 -8.82 0.88
C SER A 57 5.10 -8.52 0.63
N ILE A 58 4.64 -8.82 -0.59
CA ILE A 58 3.29 -8.58 -1.08
C ILE A 58 2.55 -9.84 -1.51
N SER A 59 3.16 -11.01 -1.35
CA SER A 59 2.49 -12.29 -1.54
C SER A 59 2.72 -13.22 -0.36
N ARG A 60 1.96 -14.31 -0.29
CA ARG A 60 2.18 -15.47 0.59
C ARG A 60 1.93 -16.74 -0.20
N LEU A 61 2.56 -17.83 0.21
CA LEU A 61 2.24 -19.15 -0.34
C LEU A 61 0.80 -19.54 0.03
N LYS A 62 0.04 -19.97 -0.98
CA LYS A 62 -1.35 -20.40 -0.86
C LYS A 62 -1.52 -21.57 0.11
N SER A 63 -0.51 -22.44 0.23
CA SER A 63 -0.46 -23.54 1.20
C SER A 63 -0.52 -23.06 2.66
N LYS A 64 -0.03 -21.85 2.95
CA LYS A 64 -0.05 -21.23 4.28
C LYS A 64 -1.23 -20.28 4.47
N MET A 65 -1.64 -19.60 3.40
CA MET A 65 -2.78 -18.70 3.39
C MET A 65 -3.62 -18.93 2.12
N PRO A 66 -4.64 -19.80 2.18
CA PRO A 66 -5.38 -20.18 0.97
C PRO A 66 -6.35 -19.11 0.50
N TRP A 67 -6.71 -18.15 1.36
CA TRP A 67 -7.71 -17.12 1.08
C TRP A 67 -7.05 -15.82 0.62
N GLY A 68 -7.26 -15.46 -0.65
CA GLY A 68 -6.77 -14.22 -1.26
C GLY A 68 -6.86 -14.26 -2.79
N ILE A 69 -6.52 -13.14 -3.44
CA ILE A 69 -6.42 -13.05 -4.90
C ILE A 69 -5.11 -13.69 -5.36
N GLN A 70 -5.14 -14.57 -6.36
CA GLN A 70 -3.92 -15.20 -6.88
C GLN A 70 -3.01 -14.16 -7.54
N VAL A 71 -1.69 -14.34 -7.40
CA VAL A 71 -0.73 -13.52 -8.14
C VAL A 71 -0.88 -13.85 -9.64
N PRO A 72 -0.97 -12.84 -10.53
CA PRO A 72 -1.01 -13.09 -11.97
C PRO A 72 0.18 -13.93 -12.40
N SER A 73 -0.09 -15.00 -13.17
CA SER A 73 0.93 -15.94 -13.66
C SER A 73 1.60 -16.82 -12.59
N ASP A 74 1.17 -16.76 -11.32
CA ASP A 74 1.66 -17.63 -10.25
C ASP A 74 0.52 -18.01 -9.27
N PRO A 75 -0.17 -19.15 -9.50
CA PRO A 75 -1.32 -19.57 -8.70
C PRO A 75 -0.94 -20.14 -7.33
N ASP A 76 0.35 -20.40 -7.08
CA ASP A 76 0.85 -20.89 -5.79
C ASP A 76 1.01 -19.75 -4.77
N HIS A 77 0.95 -18.50 -5.24
CA HIS A 77 0.97 -17.31 -4.42
C HIS A 77 -0.38 -16.59 -4.38
N VAL A 78 -0.73 -16.07 -3.20
CA VAL A 78 -1.83 -15.14 -2.99
C VAL A 78 -1.32 -13.75 -2.63
N MET A 79 -1.98 -12.72 -3.15
CA MET A 79 -1.71 -11.32 -2.85
C MET A 79 -1.97 -11.00 -1.38
N TYR A 80 -1.09 -10.19 -0.79
CA TYR A 80 -1.24 -9.71 0.56
C TYR A 80 -2.39 -8.70 0.66
N VAL A 81 -3.19 -8.82 1.72
CA VAL A 81 -4.50 -8.17 1.89
C VAL A 81 -4.53 -6.67 1.61
N TRP A 82 -3.45 -5.94 1.89
CA TRP A 82 -3.42 -4.50 1.68
C TRP A 82 -3.42 -4.08 0.22
N PHE A 83 -2.88 -4.90 -0.69
CA PHE A 83 -2.90 -4.58 -2.11
C PHE A 83 -4.33 -4.64 -2.65
N ASP A 84 -5.07 -5.67 -2.27
CA ASP A 84 -6.49 -5.82 -2.63
C ASP A 84 -7.35 -4.70 -2.01
N ALA A 85 -7.19 -4.43 -0.71
CA ALA A 85 -7.98 -3.43 -0.01
C ALA A 85 -7.79 -2.00 -0.57
N LEU A 86 -6.57 -1.64 -0.98
CA LEU A 86 -6.28 -0.31 -1.53
C LEU A 86 -6.80 -0.13 -2.97
N ILE A 87 -6.81 -1.20 -3.78
CA ILE A 87 -7.39 -1.16 -5.14
C ILE A 87 -8.90 -0.89 -5.10
N ASN A 88 -9.58 -1.23 -4.01
CA ASN A 88 -11.01 -0.96 -3.86
C ASN A 88 -11.38 0.53 -4.04
N TYR A 89 -10.47 1.46 -3.70
CA TYR A 89 -10.74 2.89 -3.87
C TYR A 89 -10.91 3.31 -5.33
N ILE A 90 -10.20 2.66 -6.26
CA ILE A 90 -10.30 2.95 -7.68
C ILE A 90 -11.34 2.06 -8.37
N SER A 91 -11.52 0.82 -7.88
CA SER A 91 -12.50 -0.09 -8.48
C SER A 91 -13.94 0.32 -8.21
N ALA A 92 -14.25 0.84 -7.01
CA ALA A 92 -15.58 1.35 -6.66
C ALA A 92 -16.04 2.50 -7.57
N ILE A 93 -15.10 3.30 -8.06
CA ILE A 93 -15.36 4.43 -8.96
C ILE A 93 -15.20 4.07 -10.45
N GLY A 94 -14.98 2.80 -10.79
CA GLY A 94 -15.08 2.30 -12.17
C GLY A 94 -13.80 1.72 -12.76
N TRP A 95 -12.65 1.83 -12.10
CA TRP A 95 -11.43 1.22 -12.62
C TRP A 95 -11.51 -0.32 -12.55
N SER A 96 -11.25 -1.09 -13.59
CA SER A 96 -10.82 -0.80 -14.96
C SER A 96 -11.92 -1.03 -16.01
N LYS A 97 -13.19 -1.14 -15.57
CA LYS A 97 -14.33 -1.58 -16.39
C LYS A 97 -15.20 -0.45 -16.92
N ASP A 98 -15.26 0.67 -16.20
CA ASP A 98 -16.05 1.86 -16.52
C ASP A 98 -15.16 3.10 -16.36
N MET A 99 -14.42 3.41 -17.43
CA MET A 99 -13.47 4.52 -17.43
C MET A 99 -14.15 5.89 -17.49
N GLU A 100 -15.39 5.98 -17.96
CA GLU A 100 -16.16 7.23 -17.93
C GLU A 100 -16.46 7.61 -16.47
N LYS A 101 -16.97 6.67 -15.67
CA LYS A 101 -17.16 6.86 -14.23
C LYS A 101 -15.85 7.14 -13.52
N PHE A 102 -14.78 6.40 -13.84
CA PHE A 102 -13.47 6.60 -13.21
C PHE A 102 -12.96 8.03 -13.43
N ASN A 103 -12.97 8.50 -14.68
CA ASN A 103 -12.49 9.85 -15.03
C ASN A 103 -13.34 10.96 -14.41
N LYS A 104 -14.62 10.70 -14.12
CA LYS A 104 -15.50 11.65 -13.44
C LYS A 104 -15.13 11.85 -11.96
N TRP A 105 -14.69 10.80 -11.28
CA TRP A 105 -14.49 10.81 -9.82
C TRP A 105 -13.03 10.87 -9.39
N TRP A 106 -12.10 10.45 -10.24
CA TRP A 106 -10.68 10.45 -9.91
C TRP A 106 -10.04 11.83 -10.19
N PRO A 107 -9.20 12.38 -9.29
CA PRO A 107 -8.79 11.86 -7.98
C PRO A 107 -9.81 12.08 -6.86
N VAL A 108 -9.81 11.20 -5.86
CA VAL A 108 -10.73 11.22 -4.70
C VAL A 108 -10.05 11.66 -3.41
N ILE A 109 -10.85 12.18 -2.46
CA ILE A 109 -10.44 12.33 -1.06
C ILE A 109 -10.71 11.01 -0.34
N GLN A 110 -9.69 10.48 0.35
CA GLN A 110 -9.80 9.26 1.15
C GLN A 110 -9.86 9.61 2.63
N VAL A 111 -10.94 9.19 3.29
CA VAL A 111 -11.09 9.30 4.75
C VAL A 111 -10.79 7.95 5.38
N ALA A 112 -9.78 7.90 6.24
CA ALA A 112 -9.34 6.67 6.91
C ALA A 112 -9.00 6.93 8.38
N GLY A 113 -9.10 5.87 9.19
CA GLY A 113 -8.68 5.93 10.59
C GLY A 113 -7.17 6.17 10.73
N LYS A 114 -6.76 6.72 11.88
CA LYS A 114 -5.37 7.09 12.18
C LYS A 114 -4.36 5.95 11.98
N ASP A 115 -4.79 4.70 12.19
CA ASP A 115 -3.93 3.53 12.12
C ASP A 115 -3.58 3.12 10.67
N ASN A 116 -4.29 3.67 9.68
CA ASN A 116 -4.05 3.43 8.25
C ASN A 116 -3.16 4.48 7.58
N LEU A 117 -2.55 5.39 8.36
CA LEU A 117 -1.76 6.50 7.81
C LEU A 117 -0.72 6.01 6.79
N ARG A 118 0.07 4.98 7.14
CA ARG A 118 1.15 4.47 6.28
C ARG A 118 0.62 3.83 5.01
N GLN A 119 -0.48 3.08 5.12
CA GLN A 119 -1.13 2.40 4.01
C GLN A 119 -1.64 3.42 2.99
N GLN A 120 -2.33 4.48 3.43
CA GLN A 120 -2.95 5.46 2.53
C GLN A 120 -1.97 6.50 1.98
N SER A 121 -1.12 7.05 2.85
CA SER A 121 -0.27 8.20 2.49
C SER A 121 1.11 7.84 1.97
N ALA A 122 1.53 6.57 2.06
CA ALA A 122 2.83 6.13 1.55
C ALA A 122 2.73 4.88 0.65
N ILE A 123 2.20 3.76 1.17
CA ILE A 123 2.16 2.51 0.39
C ILE A 123 1.29 2.67 -0.85
N TRP A 124 0.05 3.15 -0.68
CA TRP A 124 -0.86 3.38 -1.80
C TRP A 124 -0.31 4.37 -2.83
N GLN A 125 0.34 5.44 -2.37
CA GLN A 125 0.94 6.42 -3.26
C GLN A 125 2.12 5.84 -4.05
N ALA A 126 2.95 5.02 -3.40
CA ALA A 126 4.01 4.31 -4.09
C ALA A 126 3.45 3.30 -5.11
N MET A 127 2.34 2.62 -4.80
CA MET A 127 1.65 1.73 -5.74
C MET A 127 1.13 2.49 -6.96
N LEU A 128 0.48 3.65 -6.76
CA LEU A 128 -0.01 4.48 -7.86
C LEU A 128 1.12 5.07 -8.73
N MET A 129 2.29 5.32 -8.15
CA MET A 129 3.47 5.80 -8.88
C MET A 129 4.23 4.70 -9.65
N SER A 130 3.88 3.44 -9.43
CA SER A 130 4.57 2.28 -10.01
C SER A 130 4.08 1.95 -11.40
#